data_AF-A0A950MW65-F1
#
_entry.id   AF-A0A950MW65-F1
#
_cell.length_a   1.000
_cell.length_b   1.000
_cell.length_c   1.000
_cell.angle_alpha   90.00
_cell.angle_beta   90.00
_cell.angle_gamma   90.00
#
_symmetry.space_group_name_H-M   'P 1'
#
loop_
_entity.id
_entity.type
_entity.pdbx_description
1 polymer ?
#
loop_
_entity_poly.entity_id
_entity_poly.type
_entity_poly.pdbx_seq_one_letter_code
_entity_poly.pdbx_strand_id
1 'polypeptide(L)'
;MIAQALRERMPEACDSVVLLPHFTPHPKGLQTLGGRVVELSAEQRELAAACEEERSLIEIDLDLSADKQSALQRLLAAGYLVRIPPASTGACVGERDCILSPHVDDAALSLGGLIASQRGRRAAPLVVNIFSLQSYQTGLRVPADQLDAVARTEDGLAGRITGYESCSLGLRGAQDRHGLAFGAVMGWRETELRAQMHVQRDVDQVVGAVVAATRKPVGRTPIARLFAPAAIGGHVDHLIVALAAPRIAALLAIPADRIIFYEDLPYAAAGTAGGISLDGHTPRLNDITATLDEKRTALSVFRTRLRATQIDLCIGHAKRIAGRNNAAERCFVRPNGPS
;
A
#
# COMPACT_ATOMS: atom_id res chain seq x y z
N MET A 1 -1.02 48.20 18.27
CA MET A 1 -0.77 46.85 18.83
C MET A 1 -1.89 45.86 18.46
N ILE A 2 -2.18 45.67 17.17
CA ILE A 2 -3.08 44.60 16.68
C ILE A 2 -2.49 43.90 15.42
N ALA A 3 -1.51 44.50 14.75
CA ALA A 3 -0.88 43.95 13.54
C ALA A 3 0.27 42.95 13.80
N GLN A 4 0.57 42.60 15.05
CA GLN A 4 1.71 41.72 15.41
C GLN A 4 1.27 40.41 16.09
N ALA A 5 -0.04 40.16 16.21
CA ALA A 5 -0.58 38.93 16.81
C ALA A 5 -0.98 37.85 15.77
N LEU A 6 -0.70 38.06 14.48
CA LEU A 6 -1.11 37.17 13.38
C LEU A 6 0.06 36.43 12.69
N ARG A 7 1.26 36.38 13.29
CA ARG A 7 2.45 35.80 12.62
C ARG A 7 3.05 34.53 13.22
N GLU A 8 2.50 33.91 14.26
CA GLU A 8 3.09 32.68 14.82
C GLU A 8 2.05 31.65 15.29
N ARG A 9 1.05 31.38 14.44
CA ARG A 9 0.49 30.03 14.37
C ARG A 9 0.87 29.50 13.00
N MET A 10 1.85 28.60 12.94
CA MET A 10 1.94 27.72 11.77
C MET A 10 0.53 27.13 11.59
N PRO A 11 -0.12 27.26 10.42
CA PRO A 11 -1.41 26.63 10.23
C PRO A 11 -1.25 25.16 10.60
N GLU A 12 -2.09 24.67 11.50
CA GLU A 12 -2.15 23.24 11.80
C GLU A 12 -2.22 22.50 10.47
N ALA A 13 -1.30 21.56 10.26
CA ALA A 13 -1.21 20.86 9.00
C ALA A 13 -2.56 20.18 8.73
N CYS A 14 -3.28 20.64 7.70
CA CYS A 14 -4.61 20.16 7.36
C CYS A 14 -4.54 19.09 6.28
N ASP A 15 -5.53 18.21 6.27
CA ASP A 15 -5.73 17.26 5.18
C ASP A 15 -5.93 18.00 3.86
N SER A 16 -5.53 17.33 2.79
CA SER A 16 -5.80 17.73 1.41
C SER A 16 -6.80 16.78 0.78
N VAL A 17 -7.36 17.18 -0.36
CA VAL A 17 -8.10 16.31 -1.27
C VAL A 17 -7.47 16.34 -2.65
N VAL A 18 -7.59 15.22 -3.35
CA VAL A 18 -7.08 15.07 -4.71
C VAL A 18 -7.98 14.14 -5.51
N LEU A 19 -8.09 14.39 -6.81
CA LEU A 19 -8.76 13.54 -7.77
C LEU A 19 -7.99 12.23 -7.95
N LEU A 20 -8.71 11.12 -7.93
CA LEU A 20 -8.09 9.82 -8.17
C LEU A 20 -7.58 9.73 -9.62
N PRO A 21 -6.45 9.03 -9.86
CA PRO A 21 -5.79 8.98 -11.17
C PRO A 21 -6.60 8.26 -12.25
N HIS A 22 -7.74 7.66 -11.88
CA HIS A 22 -8.66 6.98 -12.79
C HIS A 22 -9.58 7.92 -13.56
N PHE A 23 -9.54 9.22 -13.24
CA PHE A 23 -10.42 10.24 -13.78
C PHE A 23 -9.64 11.46 -14.24
N THR A 24 -10.11 12.09 -15.31
CA THR A 24 -9.67 13.41 -15.75
C THR A 24 -10.87 14.36 -15.83
N PRO A 25 -10.70 15.66 -15.58
CA PRO A 25 -11.75 16.65 -15.77
C PRO A 25 -12.30 16.66 -17.20
N HIS A 26 -13.62 16.79 -17.35
CA HIS A 26 -14.30 16.84 -18.64
C HIS A 26 -15.41 17.91 -18.63
N PRO A 27 -15.73 18.61 -19.74
CA PRO A 27 -16.74 19.67 -19.74
C PRO A 27 -18.12 19.28 -19.21
N LYS A 28 -18.48 17.99 -19.32
CA LYS A 28 -19.73 17.43 -18.79
C LYS A 28 -19.61 16.75 -17.43
N GLY A 29 -18.40 16.58 -16.89
CA GLY A 29 -18.17 15.82 -15.66
C GLY A 29 -16.75 15.29 -15.52
N LEU A 30 -16.61 13.98 -15.32
CA LEU A 30 -15.32 13.29 -15.27
C LEU A 30 -15.22 12.26 -16.38
N GLN A 31 -14.07 12.21 -17.07
CA GLN A 31 -13.77 11.14 -18.00
C GLN A 31 -12.95 10.06 -17.29
N THR A 32 -13.43 8.82 -17.32
CA THR A 32 -12.66 7.66 -16.85
C THR A 32 -11.53 7.37 -17.84
N LEU A 33 -10.45 6.73 -17.40
CA LEU A 33 -9.39 6.24 -18.30
C LEU A 33 -9.89 5.28 -19.41
N GLY A 34 -11.04 4.64 -19.21
CA GLY A 34 -11.72 3.83 -20.23
C GLY A 34 -12.54 4.64 -21.25
N GLY A 35 -12.45 5.97 -21.22
CA GLY A 35 -13.13 6.89 -22.16
C GLY A 35 -14.57 7.25 -21.81
N ARG A 36 -15.22 6.55 -20.86
CA ARG A 36 -16.58 6.88 -20.40
C ARG A 36 -16.61 8.23 -19.69
N VAL A 37 -17.63 9.03 -19.96
CA VAL A 37 -17.92 10.27 -19.22
C VAL A 37 -18.99 10.01 -18.17
N VAL A 38 -18.71 10.41 -16.93
CA VAL A 38 -19.66 10.48 -15.81
C VAL A 38 -20.14 11.91 -15.71
N GLU A 39 -21.43 12.16 -15.86
CA GLU A 39 -22.00 13.49 -15.74
C GLU A 39 -22.03 13.95 -14.29
N LEU A 40 -21.70 15.22 -14.06
CA LEU A 40 -21.65 15.85 -12.74
C LEU A 40 -22.38 17.19 -12.75
N SER A 41 -22.84 17.66 -11.59
CA SER A 41 -23.38 19.04 -11.44
C SER A 41 -22.30 20.09 -11.71
N ALA A 42 -22.69 21.36 -11.87
CA ALA A 42 -21.74 22.44 -12.12
C ALA A 42 -20.70 22.57 -10.99
N GLU A 43 -21.17 22.50 -9.74
CA GLU A 43 -20.37 22.60 -8.52
C GLU A 43 -19.42 21.41 -8.40
N GLN A 44 -19.89 20.21 -8.72
CA GLN A 44 -19.06 19.00 -8.73
C GLN A 44 -17.97 19.06 -9.80
N ARG A 45 -18.26 19.61 -10.99
CA ARG A 45 -17.26 19.79 -12.06
C ARG A 45 -16.17 20.77 -11.66
N GLU A 46 -16.56 21.92 -11.11
CA GLU A 46 -15.63 22.95 -10.65
C GLU A 46 -14.69 22.38 -9.59
N LEU A 47 -15.24 21.68 -8.58
CA LEU A 47 -14.46 21.05 -7.52
C LEU A 47 -13.54 19.94 -8.05
N ALA A 48 -14.05 19.07 -8.92
CA ALA A 48 -13.26 17.97 -9.48
C ALA A 48 -12.09 18.49 -10.33
N ALA A 49 -12.30 19.55 -11.12
CA ALA A 49 -11.23 20.22 -11.87
C ALA A 49 -10.22 20.90 -10.94
N ALA A 50 -10.70 21.58 -9.90
CA ALA A 50 -9.84 22.23 -8.91
C ALA A 50 -8.96 21.23 -8.13
N CYS A 51 -9.42 19.99 -7.99
CA CYS A 51 -8.73 18.90 -7.29
C CYS A 51 -7.95 17.96 -8.24
N GLU A 52 -7.79 18.30 -9.52
CA GLU A 52 -6.87 17.56 -10.41
C GLU A 52 -5.45 17.57 -9.83
N GLU A 53 -5.09 18.66 -9.16
CA GLU A 53 -3.93 18.77 -8.27
C GLU A 53 -4.35 18.68 -6.79
N GLU A 54 -3.41 18.35 -5.90
CA GLU A 54 -3.65 18.31 -4.44
C GLU A 54 -4.10 19.68 -3.92
N ARG A 55 -5.24 19.73 -3.20
CA ARG A 55 -5.79 20.96 -2.61
C ARG A 55 -6.03 20.82 -1.12
N SER A 56 -5.57 21.79 -0.33
CA SER A 56 -5.81 21.82 1.11
C SER A 56 -7.29 21.98 1.43
N LEU A 57 -7.82 21.20 2.39
CA LEU A 57 -9.20 21.36 2.82
C LEU A 57 -9.46 22.73 3.45
N ILE A 58 -8.47 23.38 4.06
CA ILE A 58 -8.63 24.77 4.55
C ILE A 58 -8.92 25.72 3.39
N GLU A 59 -8.17 25.62 2.28
CA GLU A 59 -8.38 26.48 1.11
C GLU A 59 -9.74 26.24 0.47
N ILE A 60 -10.22 25.00 0.54
CA ILE A 60 -11.54 24.63 0.05
C ILE A 60 -12.59 25.21 1.00
N ASP A 61 -12.58 24.81 2.28
CA ASP A 61 -13.62 25.12 3.27
C ASP A 61 -13.79 26.62 3.55
N LEU A 62 -12.73 27.42 3.47
CA LEU A 62 -12.82 28.87 3.70
C LEU A 62 -13.68 29.60 2.65
N ASP A 63 -13.96 28.97 1.49
CA ASP A 63 -14.66 29.59 0.36
C ASP A 63 -15.88 28.78 -0.15
N LEU A 64 -16.27 27.66 0.49
CA LEU A 64 -17.39 26.83 0.00
C LEU A 64 -18.76 27.31 0.51
N SER A 65 -19.69 27.53 -0.43
CA SER A 65 -21.12 27.52 -0.14
C SER A 65 -21.58 26.13 0.35
N ALA A 66 -22.76 26.06 0.99
CA ALA A 66 -23.36 24.79 1.41
C ALA A 66 -23.50 23.77 0.26
N ASP A 67 -23.79 24.26 -0.95
CA ASP A 67 -23.88 23.43 -2.16
C ASP A 67 -22.54 22.83 -2.56
N LYS A 68 -21.44 23.60 -2.45
CA LYS A 68 -20.10 23.08 -2.72
C LYS A 68 -19.64 22.09 -1.65
N GLN A 69 -19.96 22.30 -0.38
CA GLN A 69 -19.68 21.31 0.67
C GLN A 69 -20.41 19.99 0.40
N SER A 70 -21.69 20.07 0.02
CA SER A 70 -22.49 18.90 -0.39
C SER A 70 -21.89 18.20 -1.63
N ALA A 71 -21.42 18.97 -2.61
CA ALA A 71 -20.74 18.44 -3.79
C ALA A 71 -19.44 17.72 -3.43
N LEU A 72 -18.59 18.28 -2.56
CA LEU A 72 -17.38 17.65 -2.05
C LEU A 72 -17.69 16.31 -1.38
N GLN A 73 -18.66 16.28 -0.48
CA GLN A 73 -19.07 15.04 0.21
C GLN A 73 -19.57 13.98 -0.78
N ARG A 74 -20.33 14.37 -1.81
CA ARG A 74 -20.76 13.44 -2.86
C ARG A 74 -19.60 12.90 -3.70
N LEU A 75 -18.62 13.74 -4.04
CA LEU A 75 -17.44 13.33 -4.79
C LEU A 75 -16.55 12.38 -3.99
N LEU A 76 -16.38 12.63 -2.68
CA LEU A 76 -15.67 11.74 -1.76
C LEU A 76 -16.41 10.41 -1.58
N ALA A 77 -17.73 10.45 -1.34
CA ALA A 77 -18.55 9.25 -1.17
C ALA A 77 -18.61 8.39 -2.44
N ALA A 78 -18.61 9.00 -3.63
CA ALA A 78 -18.51 8.30 -4.91
C ALA A 78 -17.07 7.79 -5.20
N GLY A 79 -16.09 8.21 -4.41
CA GLY A 79 -14.68 7.93 -4.61
C GLY A 79 -14.18 8.45 -5.95
N TYR A 80 -14.52 9.69 -6.29
CA TYR A 80 -13.81 10.42 -7.35
C TYR A 80 -12.63 11.18 -6.75
N LEU A 81 -12.82 11.72 -5.55
CA LEU A 81 -11.79 12.34 -4.74
C LEU A 81 -11.37 11.41 -3.61
N VAL A 82 -10.16 11.60 -3.11
CA VAL A 82 -9.65 10.97 -1.89
C VAL A 82 -9.09 12.05 -0.96
N ARG A 83 -9.34 11.89 0.33
CA ARG A 83 -8.68 12.68 1.37
C ARG A 83 -7.30 12.09 1.64
N ILE A 84 -6.29 12.94 1.62
CA ILE A 84 -4.92 12.57 1.97
C ILE A 84 -4.45 13.46 3.12
N PRO A 85 -3.72 12.91 4.08
CA PRO A 85 -3.22 13.71 5.17
C PRO A 85 -2.10 14.64 4.68
N PRO A 86 -1.77 15.69 5.45
CA PRO A 86 -0.72 16.63 5.09
C PRO A 86 0.61 15.91 4.86
N ALA A 87 1.43 16.44 3.96
CA ALA A 87 2.78 15.95 3.77
C ALA A 87 3.52 15.96 5.14
N SER A 88 4.20 14.87 5.46
CA SER A 88 4.96 14.77 6.71
C SER A 88 6.07 15.83 6.69
N THR A 89 5.95 16.89 7.51
CA THR A 89 6.85 18.04 7.52
C THR A 89 8.13 17.83 8.34
N GLY A 90 8.36 16.62 8.86
CA GLY A 90 9.58 16.27 9.60
C GLY A 90 10.04 14.86 9.31
N ALA A 91 11.30 14.72 8.88
CA ALA A 91 11.96 13.42 8.85
C ALA A 91 12.17 12.98 10.31
N CYS A 92 11.43 11.99 10.77
CA CYS A 92 11.78 11.29 12.00
C CYS A 92 13.18 10.68 11.80
N VAL A 93 14.15 11.16 12.56
CA VAL A 93 15.54 10.68 12.49
C VAL A 93 15.63 9.37 13.27
N GLY A 94 16.14 8.31 12.64
CA GLY A 94 16.29 7.00 13.28
C GLY A 94 16.20 5.86 12.27
N GLU A 95 16.27 4.61 12.74
CA GLU A 95 16.12 3.45 11.89
C GLU A 95 14.70 3.39 11.26
N ARG A 96 14.59 2.81 10.06
CA ARG A 96 13.30 2.62 9.36
C ARG A 96 13.03 1.14 9.11
N ASP A 97 11.77 0.76 8.98
CA ASP A 97 11.43 -0.57 8.50
C ASP A 97 11.61 -0.67 6.98
N CYS A 98 11.92 -1.87 6.49
CA CYS A 98 11.87 -2.21 5.08
C CYS A 98 10.82 -3.31 4.89
N ILE A 99 9.86 -3.09 4.00
CA ILE A 99 8.74 -3.97 3.72
C ILE A 99 8.87 -4.45 2.29
N LEU A 100 9.06 -5.76 2.14
CA LEU A 100 9.12 -6.42 0.83
C LEU A 100 7.69 -6.72 0.38
N SER A 101 7.18 -5.93 -0.56
CA SER A 101 5.85 -6.11 -1.16
C SER A 101 5.99 -6.86 -2.49
N PRO A 102 5.44 -8.08 -2.63
CA PRO A 102 5.48 -8.80 -3.89
C PRO A 102 4.86 -7.98 -5.04
N HIS A 103 3.67 -7.43 -4.83
CA HIS A 103 2.92 -6.62 -5.80
C HIS A 103 2.59 -5.22 -5.25
N VAL A 104 2.05 -4.37 -6.12
CA VAL A 104 1.72 -2.95 -5.86
C VAL A 104 0.36 -2.87 -5.16
N ASP A 105 0.28 -3.34 -3.92
CA ASP A 105 -0.89 -3.31 -3.02
C ASP A 105 -0.68 -4.16 -1.75
N ASP A 106 0.10 -5.25 -1.85
CA ASP A 106 0.25 -6.24 -0.78
C ASP A 106 0.64 -5.67 0.59
N ALA A 107 1.58 -4.71 0.61
CA ALA A 107 1.97 -4.04 1.85
C ALA A 107 0.80 -3.27 2.47
N ALA A 108 0.02 -2.52 1.68
CA ALA A 108 -1.16 -1.81 2.18
C ALA A 108 -2.27 -2.78 2.61
N LEU A 109 -2.48 -3.86 1.87
CA LEU A 109 -3.44 -4.93 2.20
C LEU A 109 -3.14 -5.58 3.54
N SER A 110 -1.87 -5.92 3.77
CA SER A 110 -1.46 -6.78 4.88
C SER A 110 -1.02 -5.98 6.12
N LEU A 111 -0.47 -4.77 5.92
CA LEU A 111 0.18 -3.96 6.95
C LEU A 111 -0.27 -2.49 6.99
N GLY A 112 -1.25 -2.07 6.17
CA GLY A 112 -1.61 -0.67 6.03
C GLY A 112 -2.03 0.01 7.34
N GLY A 113 -2.73 -0.72 8.22
CA GLY A 113 -3.13 -0.20 9.53
C GLY A 113 -1.94 -0.03 10.48
N LEU A 114 -1.04 -1.02 10.50
CA LEU A 114 0.18 -0.99 11.30
C LEU A 114 1.12 0.13 10.85
N ILE A 115 1.27 0.33 9.54
CA ILE A 115 2.06 1.43 8.98
C ILE A 115 1.45 2.77 9.44
N ALA A 116 0.14 2.95 9.25
CA ALA A 116 -0.57 4.15 9.68
C ALA A 116 -0.39 4.44 11.18
N SER A 117 -0.39 3.40 12.03
CA SER A 117 -0.21 3.56 13.49
C SER A 117 1.16 4.10 13.91
N GLN A 118 2.15 4.02 13.01
CA GLN A 118 3.53 4.45 13.24
C GLN A 118 3.85 5.81 12.61
N ARG A 119 2.92 6.39 11.85
CA ARG A 119 3.09 7.68 11.18
C ARG A 119 3.44 8.78 12.18
N GLY A 120 4.50 9.54 11.90
CA GLY A 120 5.00 10.60 12.78
C GLY A 120 5.69 10.12 14.06
N ARG A 121 5.73 8.81 14.34
CA ARG A 121 6.42 8.22 15.51
C ARG A 121 7.77 7.60 15.16
N ARG A 122 7.95 7.17 13.91
CA ARG A 122 9.15 6.53 13.38
C ARG A 122 9.50 7.09 12.01
N ALA A 123 10.73 6.84 11.55
CA ALA A 123 11.08 7.06 10.15
C ALA A 123 10.10 6.30 9.25
N ALA A 124 9.68 6.92 8.15
CA ALA A 124 8.72 6.31 7.22
C ALA A 124 9.26 4.95 6.73
N PRO A 125 8.48 3.87 6.84
CA PRO A 125 8.87 2.58 6.29
C PRO A 125 9.17 2.68 4.78
N LEU A 126 10.15 1.92 4.30
CA LEU A 126 10.33 1.67 2.87
C LEU A 126 9.43 0.51 2.46
N VAL A 127 8.50 0.73 1.54
CA VAL A 127 7.85 -0.33 0.80
C VAL A 127 8.60 -0.56 -0.51
N VAL A 128 9.17 -1.74 -0.68
CA VAL A 128 9.83 -2.15 -1.93
C VAL A 128 8.85 -3.02 -2.70
N ASN A 129 8.22 -2.46 -3.74
CA ASN A 129 7.34 -3.18 -4.66
C ASN A 129 8.19 -3.96 -5.67
N ILE A 130 8.25 -5.28 -5.52
CA ILE A 130 9.22 -6.12 -6.21
C ILE A 130 8.76 -6.40 -7.64
N PHE A 131 7.64 -7.10 -7.79
CA PHE A 131 7.07 -7.44 -9.09
C PHE A 131 6.05 -6.38 -9.52
N SER A 132 6.53 -5.15 -9.67
CA SER A 132 5.69 -3.97 -9.89
C SER A 132 5.15 -3.82 -11.31
N LEU A 133 5.58 -4.65 -12.27
CA LEU A 133 5.01 -4.70 -13.61
C LEU A 133 4.09 -5.92 -13.72
N GLN A 134 2.79 -5.68 -13.81
CA GLN A 134 1.78 -6.73 -13.87
C GLN A 134 0.72 -6.37 -14.90
N SER A 135 0.54 -7.22 -15.90
CA SER A 135 -0.53 -7.08 -16.90
C SER A 135 -1.92 -7.36 -16.31
N TYR A 136 -1.99 -8.13 -15.21
CA TYR A 136 -3.23 -8.55 -14.58
C TYR A 136 -3.94 -7.43 -13.81
N GLN A 137 -5.25 -7.30 -14.01
CA GLN A 137 -6.10 -6.33 -13.34
C GLN A 137 -7.35 -7.03 -12.81
N THR A 138 -7.62 -6.90 -11.51
CA THR A 138 -8.84 -7.42 -10.86
C THR A 138 -9.96 -6.39 -10.87
N GLY A 139 -9.62 -5.11 -10.67
CA GLY A 139 -10.56 -4.01 -10.42
C GLY A 139 -10.96 -3.28 -11.70
N LEU A 140 -10.91 -1.95 -11.64
CA LEU A 140 -11.10 -1.07 -12.79
C LEU A 140 -10.03 -1.35 -13.84
N ARG A 141 -10.48 -1.72 -15.04
CA ARG A 141 -9.60 -1.93 -16.18
C ARG A 141 -9.20 -0.61 -16.79
N VAL A 142 -7.89 -0.41 -16.96
CA VAL A 142 -7.30 0.73 -17.65
C VAL A 142 -6.47 0.24 -18.85
N PRO A 143 -6.17 1.12 -19.83
CA PRO A 143 -5.30 0.79 -20.95
C PRO A 143 -3.94 0.24 -20.49
N ALA A 144 -3.43 -0.78 -21.20
CA ALA A 144 -2.23 -1.50 -20.79
C ALA A 144 -0.96 -0.61 -20.74
N ASP A 145 -0.89 0.39 -21.62
CA ASP A 145 0.18 1.39 -21.68
C ASP A 145 0.13 2.41 -20.53
N GLN A 146 -1.01 2.51 -19.83
CA GLN A 146 -1.19 3.42 -18.70
C GLN A 146 -1.16 2.70 -17.33
N LEU A 147 -1.41 1.39 -17.31
CA LEU A 147 -1.57 0.60 -16.09
C LEU A 147 -0.44 0.80 -15.08
N ASP A 148 0.81 0.72 -15.53
CA ASP A 148 1.95 0.85 -14.63
C ASP A 148 2.07 2.26 -14.03
N ALA A 149 1.73 3.30 -14.81
CA ALA A 149 1.73 4.67 -14.33
C ALA A 149 0.62 4.90 -13.30
N VAL A 150 -0.59 4.41 -13.58
CA VAL A 150 -1.73 4.48 -12.66
C VAL A 150 -1.42 3.76 -11.37
N ALA A 151 -0.93 2.51 -11.43
CA ALA A 151 -0.59 1.73 -10.24
C ALA A 151 0.48 2.40 -9.37
N ARG A 152 1.49 3.07 -9.97
CA ARG A 152 2.46 3.87 -9.21
C ARG A 152 1.81 5.07 -8.51
N THR A 153 0.87 5.75 -9.18
CA THR A 153 0.14 6.85 -8.55
C THR A 153 -0.78 6.36 -7.44
N GLU A 154 -1.46 5.21 -7.61
CA GLU A 154 -2.24 4.55 -6.56
C GLU A 154 -1.38 4.27 -5.32
N ASP A 155 -0.21 3.64 -5.51
CA ASP A 155 0.73 3.34 -4.43
C ASP A 155 1.27 4.59 -3.73
N GLY A 156 1.58 5.65 -4.49
CA GLY A 156 2.00 6.94 -3.93
C GLY A 156 0.91 7.56 -3.05
N LEU A 157 -0.36 7.48 -3.46
CA LEU A 157 -1.50 7.95 -2.66
C LEU A 157 -1.70 7.09 -1.41
N ALA A 158 -1.62 5.77 -1.51
CA ALA A 158 -1.69 4.87 -0.37
C ALA A 158 -0.54 5.11 0.62
N GLY A 159 0.67 5.37 0.13
CA GLY A 159 1.83 5.78 0.91
C GLY A 159 1.62 7.11 1.62
N ARG A 160 1.00 8.11 0.97
CA ARG A 160 0.60 9.37 1.62
C ARG A 160 -0.42 9.14 2.73
N ILE A 161 -1.44 8.30 2.51
CA ILE A 161 -2.51 8.00 3.47
C ILE A 161 -1.96 7.27 4.71
N THR A 162 -1.12 6.26 4.51
CA THR A 162 -0.62 5.40 5.60
C THR A 162 0.72 5.87 6.19
N GLY A 163 1.51 6.64 5.44
CA GLY A 163 2.79 7.17 5.88
C GLY A 163 4.02 6.32 5.53
N TYR A 164 3.95 5.48 4.49
CA TYR A 164 5.15 4.84 3.92
C TYR A 164 5.71 5.62 2.72
N GLU A 165 7.00 5.40 2.45
CA GLU A 165 7.63 5.72 1.18
C GLU A 165 7.76 4.44 0.37
N SER A 166 7.66 4.51 -0.96
CA SER A 166 7.81 3.32 -1.80
C SER A 166 8.84 3.47 -2.92
N CYS A 167 9.35 2.33 -3.36
CA CYS A 167 10.08 2.20 -4.61
C CYS A 167 9.65 0.95 -5.37
N SER A 168 9.55 1.07 -6.68
CA SER A 168 9.14 -0.02 -7.58
C SER A 168 10.34 -0.54 -8.36
N LEU A 169 10.62 -1.84 -8.26
CA LEU A 169 11.79 -2.45 -8.89
C LEU A 169 11.62 -2.75 -10.38
N GLY A 170 10.39 -2.72 -10.88
CA GLY A 170 10.10 -2.95 -12.30
C GLY A 170 10.25 -4.43 -12.71
N LEU A 171 10.27 -5.37 -11.77
CA LEU A 171 10.25 -6.79 -12.13
C LEU A 171 8.83 -7.17 -12.60
N ARG A 172 8.75 -8.06 -13.58
CA ARG A 172 7.48 -8.59 -14.08
C ARG A 172 6.91 -9.63 -13.11
N GLY A 173 5.60 -9.72 -12.95
CA GLY A 173 4.95 -10.78 -12.16
C GLY A 173 5.08 -12.17 -12.81
N ALA A 174 4.82 -13.24 -12.05
CA ALA A 174 5.03 -14.63 -12.52
C ALA A 174 4.25 -14.97 -13.80
N GLN A 175 3.05 -14.41 -13.99
CA GLN A 175 2.25 -14.59 -15.21
C GLN A 175 2.99 -14.08 -16.44
N ASP A 176 3.60 -12.90 -16.32
CA ASP A 176 4.31 -12.25 -17.41
C ASP A 176 5.74 -12.81 -17.59
N ARG A 177 6.43 -13.19 -16.49
CA ARG A 177 7.78 -13.79 -16.56
C ARG A 177 7.77 -15.18 -17.16
N HIS A 178 6.77 -15.99 -16.81
CA HIS A 178 6.73 -17.42 -17.12
C HIS A 178 5.58 -17.82 -18.05
N GLY A 179 4.80 -16.86 -18.55
CA GLY A 179 3.65 -17.13 -19.43
C GLY A 179 2.54 -17.93 -18.75
N LEU A 180 2.42 -17.82 -17.43
CA LEU A 180 1.48 -18.60 -16.64
C LEU A 180 0.08 -17.99 -16.67
N ALA A 181 -0.95 -18.84 -16.78
CA ALA A 181 -2.33 -18.43 -16.55
C ALA A 181 -2.54 -18.03 -15.09
N PHE A 182 -3.56 -17.20 -14.82
CA PHE A 182 -3.87 -16.71 -13.47
C PHE A 182 -4.02 -17.82 -12.42
N GLY A 183 -4.70 -18.92 -12.75
CA GLY A 183 -4.86 -20.05 -11.82
C GLY A 183 -3.54 -20.80 -11.53
N ALA A 184 -2.58 -20.75 -12.44
CA ALA A 184 -1.33 -21.50 -12.35
C ALA A 184 -0.26 -20.80 -11.47
N VAL A 185 -0.49 -19.55 -11.06
CA VAL A 185 0.42 -18.86 -10.12
C VAL A 185 0.05 -19.06 -8.66
N MET A 186 -1.06 -19.73 -8.36
CA MET A 186 -1.60 -19.93 -7.01
C MET A 186 -1.45 -21.37 -6.52
N GLY A 187 -1.56 -21.59 -5.20
CA GLY A 187 -1.67 -22.92 -4.61
C GLY A 187 -0.37 -23.73 -4.57
N TRP A 188 0.77 -23.10 -4.85
CA TRP A 188 2.07 -23.76 -4.78
C TRP A 188 2.48 -24.03 -3.34
N ARG A 189 3.04 -25.22 -3.08
CA ARG A 189 3.76 -25.49 -1.84
C ARG A 189 5.21 -25.03 -1.96
N GLU A 190 5.78 -24.57 -0.84
CA GLU A 190 7.19 -24.15 -0.79
C GLU A 190 8.14 -25.21 -1.37
N THR A 191 7.94 -26.49 -1.00
CA THR A 191 8.77 -27.61 -1.46
C THR A 191 8.69 -27.84 -2.96
N GLU A 192 7.50 -27.69 -3.54
CA GLU A 192 7.26 -27.86 -4.98
C GLU A 192 7.91 -26.72 -5.78
N LEU A 193 7.81 -25.50 -5.25
CA LEU A 193 8.40 -24.33 -5.89
C LEU A 193 9.93 -24.38 -5.84
N ARG A 194 10.52 -24.79 -4.70
CA ARG A 194 11.97 -24.95 -4.56
C ARG A 194 12.57 -25.98 -5.52
N ALA A 195 11.79 -26.99 -5.91
CA ALA A 195 12.22 -28.00 -6.87
C ALA A 195 12.31 -27.46 -8.31
N GLN A 196 11.74 -26.30 -8.60
CA GLN A 196 11.80 -25.69 -9.92
C GLN A 196 13.15 -24.99 -10.15
N MET A 197 13.86 -25.39 -11.21
CA MET A 197 15.18 -24.81 -11.52
C MET A 197 15.16 -23.29 -11.75
N HIS A 198 14.08 -22.74 -12.32
CA HIS A 198 13.97 -21.32 -12.61
C HIS A 198 13.74 -20.47 -11.35
N VAL A 199 13.19 -21.04 -10.28
CA VAL A 199 12.87 -20.31 -9.05
C VAL A 199 14.12 -19.79 -8.35
N GLN A 200 15.23 -20.54 -8.39
CA GLN A 200 16.48 -20.05 -7.80
C GLN A 200 16.98 -18.78 -8.51
N ARG A 201 16.83 -18.71 -9.84
CA ARG A 201 17.19 -17.52 -10.61
C ARG A 201 16.29 -16.34 -10.28
N ASP A 202 14.99 -16.57 -10.12
CA ASP A 202 14.05 -15.53 -9.70
C ASP A 202 14.39 -15.01 -8.29
N VAL A 203 14.70 -15.91 -7.34
CA VAL A 203 15.15 -15.53 -5.98
C VAL A 203 16.43 -14.71 -6.05
N ASP A 204 17.44 -15.15 -6.82
CA ASP A 204 18.69 -14.41 -7.00
C ASP A 204 18.46 -13.01 -7.58
N GLN A 205 17.58 -12.90 -8.56
CA GLN A 205 17.20 -11.62 -9.17
C GLN A 205 16.54 -10.69 -8.14
N VAL A 206 15.59 -11.20 -7.35
CA VAL A 206 14.93 -10.43 -6.29
C VAL A 206 15.93 -9.97 -5.23
N VAL A 207 16.81 -10.87 -4.76
CA VAL A 207 17.84 -10.54 -3.78
C VAL A 207 18.73 -9.40 -4.30
N GLY A 208 19.25 -9.53 -5.53
CA GLY A 208 20.12 -8.52 -6.13
C GLY A 208 19.43 -7.17 -6.31
N ALA A 209 18.19 -7.17 -6.82
CA ALA A 209 17.43 -5.95 -7.08
C ALA A 209 17.06 -5.20 -5.79
N VAL A 210 16.56 -5.92 -4.77
CA VAL A 210 16.21 -5.33 -3.46
C VAL A 210 17.45 -4.77 -2.77
N VAL A 211 18.56 -5.52 -2.73
CA VAL A 211 19.81 -5.04 -2.12
C VAL A 211 20.34 -3.80 -2.84
N ALA A 212 20.26 -3.76 -4.17
CA ALA A 212 20.67 -2.59 -4.93
C ALA A 212 19.76 -1.37 -4.67
N ALA A 213 18.44 -1.57 -4.62
CA ALA A 213 17.46 -0.51 -4.41
C ALA A 213 17.49 0.06 -2.98
N THR A 214 17.73 -0.79 -1.99
CA THR A 214 17.88 -0.37 -0.58
C THR A 214 19.22 0.31 -0.30
N ARG A 215 20.24 0.09 -1.15
CA ARG A 215 21.56 0.75 -1.05
C ARG A 215 21.68 2.04 -1.86
N LYS A 216 20.86 2.25 -2.89
CA LYS A 216 20.76 3.50 -3.67
C LYS A 216 19.55 4.32 -3.16
N PRO A 217 19.46 5.61 -3.48
CA PRO A 217 19.58 6.74 -2.54
C PRO A 217 18.78 6.65 -1.20
N VAL A 218 18.84 5.53 -0.46
CA VAL A 218 18.57 5.54 0.98
C VAL A 218 19.71 6.33 1.62
N GLY A 219 19.45 7.59 1.93
CA GLY A 219 20.35 8.39 2.75
C GLY A 219 20.54 7.71 4.10
N ARG A 220 21.61 6.93 4.26
CA ARG A 220 22.30 6.56 5.52
C ARG A 220 21.45 5.96 6.65
N THR A 221 20.17 5.68 6.42
CA THR A 221 19.20 5.34 7.45
C THR A 221 19.21 3.82 7.65
N PRO A 222 19.63 3.30 8.81
CA PRO A 222 19.69 1.87 9.04
C PRO A 222 18.29 1.23 8.98
N ILE A 223 18.22 0.00 8.49
CA ILE A 223 16.98 -0.77 8.47
C ILE A 223 16.80 -1.45 9.84
N ALA A 224 15.74 -1.09 10.55
CA ALA A 224 15.41 -1.64 11.85
C ALA A 224 14.97 -3.10 11.73
N ARG A 225 14.01 -3.35 10.83
CA ARG A 225 13.32 -4.64 10.64
C ARG A 225 13.04 -4.86 9.16
N LEU A 226 13.03 -6.13 8.77
CA LEU A 226 12.65 -6.56 7.42
C LEU A 226 11.31 -7.29 7.48
N PHE A 227 10.28 -6.71 6.87
CA PHE A 227 8.99 -7.36 6.71
C PHE A 227 8.94 -8.09 5.37
N ALA A 228 8.46 -9.33 5.38
CA ALA A 228 8.32 -10.17 4.19
C ALA A 228 6.97 -10.92 4.23
N PRO A 229 6.41 -11.33 3.09
CA PRO A 229 5.18 -12.12 3.06
C PRO A 229 5.38 -13.49 3.73
N ALA A 230 4.39 -13.98 4.47
CA ALA A 230 4.31 -15.40 4.86
C ALA A 230 3.95 -16.31 3.66
N ALA A 231 3.60 -15.70 2.52
CA ALA A 231 3.18 -16.31 1.27
C ALA A 231 1.90 -17.17 1.39
N ILE A 232 1.03 -16.83 2.35
CA ILE A 232 -0.27 -17.51 2.52
C ILE A 232 -1.05 -17.41 1.21
N GLY A 233 -1.64 -18.53 0.79
CA GLY A 233 -2.28 -18.68 -0.52
C GLY A 233 -1.39 -19.31 -1.60
N GLY A 234 -0.08 -19.41 -1.37
CA GLY A 234 0.84 -20.11 -2.26
C GLY A 234 1.01 -19.42 -3.62
N HIS A 235 0.94 -18.09 -3.65
CA HIS A 235 1.27 -17.35 -4.87
C HIS A 235 2.78 -17.46 -5.16
N VAL A 236 3.17 -17.82 -6.37
CA VAL A 236 4.58 -18.02 -6.80
C VAL A 236 5.45 -16.81 -6.43
N ASP A 237 5.02 -15.60 -6.81
CA ASP A 237 5.76 -14.37 -6.47
C ASP A 237 5.92 -14.15 -4.96
N HIS A 238 4.86 -14.34 -4.14
CA HIS A 238 4.96 -14.18 -2.69
C HIS A 238 5.95 -15.18 -2.10
N LEU A 239 5.89 -16.44 -2.55
CA LEU A 239 6.84 -17.47 -2.15
C LEU A 239 8.28 -17.08 -2.53
N ILE A 240 8.52 -16.61 -3.75
CA ILE A 240 9.87 -16.15 -4.17
C ILE A 240 10.38 -15.04 -3.24
N VAL A 241 9.54 -14.05 -2.90
CA VAL A 241 9.94 -12.96 -1.99
C VAL A 241 10.21 -13.48 -0.58
N ALA A 242 9.33 -14.34 -0.05
CA ALA A 242 9.51 -14.97 1.26
C ALA A 242 10.83 -15.76 1.33
N LEU A 243 11.14 -16.51 0.26
CA LEU A 243 12.37 -17.28 0.12
C LEU A 243 13.63 -16.40 -0.03
N ALA A 244 13.50 -15.21 -0.62
CA ALA A 244 14.57 -14.24 -0.77
C ALA A 244 14.90 -13.50 0.53
N ALA A 245 13.92 -13.33 1.44
CA ALA A 245 14.03 -12.48 2.61
C ALA A 245 15.24 -12.78 3.52
N PRO A 246 15.58 -14.05 3.88
CA PRO A 246 16.75 -14.33 4.70
C PRO A 246 18.08 -13.90 4.06
N ARG A 247 18.21 -14.05 2.74
CA ARG A 247 19.41 -13.65 1.99
C ARG A 247 19.51 -12.13 1.87
N ILE A 248 18.38 -11.46 1.65
CA ILE A 248 18.30 -9.99 1.67
C ILE A 248 18.72 -9.46 3.05
N ALA A 249 18.15 -10.00 4.13
CA ALA A 249 18.48 -9.61 5.49
C ALA A 249 19.98 -9.76 5.77
N ALA A 250 20.57 -10.91 5.45
CA ALA A 250 22.00 -11.16 5.62
C ALA A 250 22.88 -10.15 4.85
N LEU A 251 22.55 -9.85 3.59
CA LEU A 251 23.30 -8.90 2.76
C LEU A 251 23.12 -7.44 3.19
N LEU A 252 22.04 -7.13 3.91
CA LEU A 252 21.78 -5.82 4.50
C LEU A 252 22.19 -5.75 5.98
N ALA A 253 22.86 -6.78 6.51
CA ALA A 253 23.29 -6.89 7.90
C ALA A 253 22.13 -6.77 8.91
N ILE A 254 20.94 -7.23 8.53
CA ILE A 254 19.76 -7.30 9.39
C ILE A 254 19.75 -8.67 10.08
N PRO A 255 19.74 -8.74 11.43
CA PRO A 255 19.68 -10.00 12.15
C PRO A 255 18.43 -10.82 11.82
N ALA A 256 18.55 -12.16 11.82
CA ALA A 256 17.48 -13.06 11.39
C ALA A 256 16.22 -13.01 12.28
N ASP A 257 16.36 -12.61 13.55
CA ASP A 257 15.26 -12.37 14.49
C ASP A 257 14.52 -11.04 14.26
N ARG A 258 15.05 -10.18 13.38
CA ARG A 258 14.39 -8.96 12.90
C ARG A 258 13.69 -9.12 11.56
N ILE A 259 13.62 -10.35 11.04
CA ILE A 259 12.75 -10.70 9.92
C ILE A 259 11.37 -10.98 10.48
N ILE A 260 10.37 -10.28 9.95
CA ILE A 260 8.96 -10.39 10.36
C ILE A 260 8.16 -10.84 9.15
N PHE A 261 7.47 -11.96 9.27
CA PHE A 261 6.57 -12.41 8.21
C PHE A 261 5.17 -11.85 8.44
N TYR A 262 4.57 -11.19 7.46
CA TYR A 262 3.20 -10.69 7.58
C TYR A 262 2.18 -11.69 7.01
N GLU A 263 0.97 -11.71 7.58
CA GLU A 263 -0.15 -12.51 7.05
C GLU A 263 -0.63 -11.91 5.73
N ASP A 264 -0.53 -12.65 4.62
CA ASP A 264 -0.91 -12.18 3.30
C ASP A 264 -2.43 -12.05 3.16
N LEU A 265 -2.89 -10.83 2.88
CA LEU A 265 -4.30 -10.52 2.60
C LEU A 265 -4.48 -10.19 1.11
N PRO A 266 -5.59 -10.61 0.47
CA PRO A 266 -6.81 -11.18 1.06
C PRO A 266 -6.76 -12.70 1.29
N TYR A 267 -5.66 -13.39 0.97
CA TYR A 267 -5.58 -14.84 0.94
C TYR A 267 -5.93 -15.50 2.29
N ALA A 268 -5.34 -15.00 3.39
CA ALA A 268 -5.65 -15.52 4.72
C ALA A 268 -7.12 -15.26 5.12
N ALA A 269 -7.66 -14.09 4.75
CA ALA A 269 -9.05 -13.74 5.02
C ALA A 269 -10.05 -14.64 4.28
N ALA A 270 -9.67 -15.12 3.09
CA ALA A 270 -10.42 -16.08 2.29
C ALA A 270 -10.22 -17.54 2.75
N GLY A 271 -9.35 -17.80 3.72
CA GLY A 271 -9.04 -19.15 4.20
C GLY A 271 -8.20 -19.97 3.22
N THR A 272 -7.48 -19.32 2.30
CA THR A 272 -6.63 -20.02 1.34
C THR A 272 -5.42 -20.61 2.06
N ALA A 273 -5.17 -21.92 1.85
CA ALA A 273 -3.99 -22.59 2.37
C ALA A 273 -2.73 -22.24 1.57
N GLY A 274 -1.55 -22.47 2.17
CA GLY A 274 -0.25 -22.21 1.56
C GLY A 274 0.61 -21.33 2.46
N GLY A 275 1.80 -21.00 1.97
CA GLY A 275 2.81 -20.24 2.72
C GLY A 275 4.10 -21.00 2.90
N ILE A 276 5.10 -20.28 3.42
CA ILE A 276 6.37 -20.87 3.86
C ILE A 276 6.21 -21.55 5.22
N SER A 277 7.18 -22.41 5.57
CA SER A 277 7.30 -22.84 6.96
C SER A 277 7.65 -21.65 7.86
N LEU A 278 6.87 -21.47 8.92
CA LEU A 278 7.07 -20.45 9.94
C LEU A 278 7.64 -21.05 11.24
N ASP A 279 8.36 -22.17 11.15
CA ASP A 279 8.97 -22.83 12.30
C ASP A 279 9.78 -21.83 13.16
N GLY A 280 9.55 -21.88 14.47
CA GLY A 280 10.18 -20.97 15.43
C GLY A 280 9.64 -19.53 15.42
N HIS A 281 8.57 -19.23 14.67
CA HIS A 281 7.86 -17.96 14.74
C HIS A 281 6.52 -18.14 15.46
N THR A 282 6.09 -17.10 16.17
CA THR A 282 4.82 -17.02 16.87
C THR A 282 3.95 -15.92 16.27
N PRO A 283 2.64 -16.13 16.11
CA PRO A 283 1.74 -15.09 15.64
C PRO A 283 1.65 -13.96 16.67
N ARG A 284 1.72 -12.71 16.18
CA ARG A 284 1.52 -11.48 16.94
C ARG A 284 0.44 -10.66 16.25
N LEU A 285 -0.58 -10.29 17.01
CA LEU A 285 -1.59 -9.33 16.56
C LEU A 285 -1.11 -7.92 16.87
N ASN A 286 -1.12 -7.06 15.88
CA ASN A 286 -0.82 -5.64 16.02
C ASN A 286 -2.15 -4.89 15.98
N ASP A 287 -2.45 -4.11 17.01
CA ASP A 287 -3.68 -3.32 17.10
C ASP A 287 -3.67 -2.21 16.06
N ILE A 288 -4.71 -2.19 15.22
CA ILE A 288 -4.93 -1.18 14.17
C ILE A 288 -6.31 -0.54 14.33
N THR A 289 -6.95 -0.66 15.50
CA THR A 289 -8.31 -0.17 15.74
C THR A 289 -8.44 1.32 15.43
N ALA A 290 -7.45 2.11 15.89
CA ALA A 290 -7.41 3.55 15.66
C ALA A 290 -7.04 3.94 14.22
N THR A 291 -6.53 3.01 13.41
CA THR A 291 -6.02 3.27 12.05
C THR A 291 -6.71 2.44 10.97
N LEU A 292 -7.86 1.87 11.31
CA LEU A 292 -8.62 0.99 10.41
C LEU A 292 -9.20 1.78 9.23
N ASP A 293 -9.56 3.04 9.44
CA ASP A 293 -10.14 3.89 8.41
C ASP A 293 -9.07 4.37 7.42
N GLU A 294 -7.85 4.67 7.87
CA GLU A 294 -6.69 4.93 7.02
C GLU A 294 -6.37 3.70 6.17
N LYS A 295 -6.39 2.50 6.77
CA LYS A 295 -6.25 1.26 6.00
C LYS A 295 -7.32 1.16 4.93
N ARG A 296 -8.60 1.29 5.29
CA ARG A 296 -9.72 1.19 4.32
C ARG A 296 -9.57 2.22 3.20
N THR A 297 -9.20 3.46 3.54
CA THR A 297 -9.03 4.55 2.59
C THR A 297 -7.87 4.27 1.64
N ALA A 298 -6.71 3.83 2.16
CA ALA A 298 -5.57 3.43 1.35
C ALA A 298 -5.92 2.28 0.40
N LEU A 299 -6.67 1.26 0.85
CA LEU A 299 -7.09 0.17 -0.04
C LEU A 299 -8.04 0.64 -1.14
N SER A 300 -8.85 1.67 -0.90
CA SER A 300 -9.81 2.19 -1.88
C SER A 300 -9.16 2.89 -3.08
N VAL A 301 -7.88 3.28 -2.97
CA VAL A 301 -7.16 3.95 -4.06
C VAL A 301 -6.65 2.95 -5.10
N PHE A 302 -6.37 1.70 -4.73
CA PHE A 302 -5.88 0.64 -5.61
C PHE A 302 -6.97 0.07 -6.52
N ARG A 303 -7.66 0.91 -7.27
CA ARG A 303 -8.78 0.48 -8.12
C ARG A 303 -8.36 -0.41 -9.27
N THR A 304 -7.09 -0.39 -9.70
CA THR A 304 -6.61 -1.37 -10.70
C THR A 304 -6.43 -2.78 -10.10
N ARG A 305 -6.21 -2.88 -8.78
CA ARG A 305 -5.82 -4.12 -8.08
C ARG A 305 -6.85 -4.66 -7.08
N LEU A 306 -7.80 -3.84 -6.63
CA LEU A 306 -8.77 -4.21 -5.61
C LEU A 306 -10.20 -3.85 -5.97
N ARG A 307 -11.11 -4.77 -5.63
CA ARG A 307 -12.55 -4.54 -5.62
C ARG A 307 -13.03 -4.26 -4.20
N ALA A 308 -14.14 -3.53 -4.08
CA ALA A 308 -14.78 -3.25 -2.78
C ALA A 308 -15.01 -4.52 -1.93
N THR A 309 -15.41 -5.63 -2.56
CA THR A 309 -15.61 -6.91 -1.85
C THR A 309 -14.32 -7.48 -1.26
N GLN A 310 -13.17 -7.29 -1.91
CA GLN A 310 -11.87 -7.71 -1.38
C GLN A 310 -11.47 -6.81 -0.19
N ILE A 311 -11.72 -5.51 -0.30
CA ILE A 311 -11.47 -4.56 0.79
C ILE A 311 -12.31 -4.93 2.01
N ASP A 312 -13.62 -5.15 1.82
CA ASP A 312 -14.52 -5.52 2.92
C ASP A 312 -14.15 -6.87 3.55
N LEU A 313 -13.68 -7.83 2.74
CA LEU A 313 -13.15 -9.10 3.24
C LEU A 313 -11.94 -8.87 4.16
N CYS A 314 -10.98 -8.04 3.75
CA CYS A 314 -9.80 -7.71 4.56
C CYS A 314 -10.17 -6.95 5.85
N ILE A 315 -11.07 -5.97 5.78
CA ILE A 315 -11.51 -5.22 6.96
C ILE A 315 -12.32 -6.10 7.92
N GLY A 316 -13.20 -6.95 7.39
CA GLY A 316 -13.93 -7.94 8.18
C GLY A 316 -13.00 -8.92 8.88
N HIS A 317 -11.95 -9.37 8.20
CA HIS A 317 -10.92 -10.23 8.78
C HIS A 317 -10.15 -9.55 9.91
N ALA A 318 -9.71 -8.30 9.72
CA ALA A 318 -9.01 -7.53 10.75
C ALA A 318 -9.82 -7.43 12.06
N LYS A 319 -11.14 -7.20 11.96
CA LYS A 319 -12.05 -7.20 13.12
C LYS A 319 -12.20 -8.58 13.74
N ARG A 320 -12.40 -9.61 12.90
CA ARG A 320 -12.61 -11.00 13.33
C ARG A 320 -11.44 -11.55 14.14
N ILE A 321 -10.19 -11.26 13.74
CA ILE A 321 -9.02 -11.77 14.45
C ILE A 321 -8.69 -11.00 15.74
N ALA A 322 -9.14 -9.75 15.87
CA ALA A 322 -8.91 -8.92 17.06
C ALA A 322 -9.95 -9.12 18.16
N GLY A 323 -11.18 -9.51 17.81
CA GLY A 323 -12.30 -9.62 18.73
C GLY A 323 -13.22 -8.40 18.72
N ARG A 324 -14.11 -8.30 19.71
CA ARG A 324 -15.18 -7.27 19.73
C ARG A 324 -14.60 -5.86 19.76
N ASN A 325 -15.13 -4.99 18.89
CA ASN A 325 -14.81 -3.56 18.77
C ASN A 325 -13.35 -3.20 18.44
N ASN A 326 -12.49 -4.19 18.18
CA ASN A 326 -11.09 -3.97 17.84
C ASN A 326 -10.82 -4.40 16.40
N ALA A 327 -9.66 -4.01 15.87
CA ALA A 327 -9.12 -4.52 14.62
C ALA A 327 -7.62 -4.77 14.75
N ALA A 328 -7.12 -5.80 14.08
CA ALA A 328 -5.71 -6.16 14.13
C ALA A 328 -5.18 -6.64 12.77
N GLU A 329 -3.86 -6.54 12.62
CA GLU A 329 -3.09 -7.19 11.56
C GLU A 329 -2.13 -8.20 12.18
N ARG A 330 -1.98 -9.37 11.56
CA ARG A 330 -1.14 -10.44 12.09
C ARG A 330 0.23 -10.45 11.40
N CYS A 331 1.25 -10.50 12.23
CA CYS A 331 2.60 -10.86 11.80
C CYS A 331 3.07 -12.12 12.55
N PHE A 332 4.17 -12.70 12.09
CA PHE A 332 4.84 -13.84 12.69
C PHE A 332 6.27 -13.41 13.00
N VAL A 333 6.64 -13.51 14.28
CA VAL A 333 7.91 -13.01 14.83
C VAL A 333 8.61 -14.12 15.59
N ARG A 334 9.94 -14.09 15.68
CA ARG A 334 10.66 -15.00 16.58
C ARG A 334 10.47 -14.55 18.03
N PRO A 335 10.37 -15.48 19.01
CA PRO A 335 10.13 -15.15 20.43
C PRO A 335 11.14 -14.17 21.06
N ASN A 336 12.38 -14.15 20.55
CA ASN A 336 13.44 -13.25 21.01
C ASN A 336 13.65 -12.02 20.09
N GLY A 337 12.78 -11.83 19.09
CA GLY A 337 12.85 -10.70 18.18
C GLY A 337 12.43 -9.39 18.85
N PRO A 338 12.83 -8.22 18.31
CA PRO A 338 12.49 -6.93 18.90
C PRO A 338 10.97 -6.67 18.87
N SER A 339 10.46 -6.15 19.99
CA SER A 339 9.08 -5.68 20.16
C SER A 339 8.76 -4.46 19.30
#